data_AF-A0AAU4SW19-F1
#
_entry.id   AF-A0AAU4SW19-F1
#
_cell.length_a   1.000
_cell.length_b   1.000
_cell.length_c   1.000
_cell.angle_alpha   90.00
_cell.angle_beta   90.00
_cell.angle_gamma   90.00
#
_symmetry.space_group_name_H-M   'P 1'
#
loop_
_entity.id
_entity.type
_entity.pdbx_description
1 polymer ?
#
loop_
_entity_poly.entity_id
_entity_poly.type
_entity_poly.pdbx_seq_one_letter_code
_entity_poly.pdbx_strand_id
1 'polypeptide(L)'
;MSLHAPPGVGTVYRAVLATLAEHGPRRPPIAEIARRAATSRQYLYRNWPDSRLLIQKACESELDRLLDVAGCTGGTLPQPCRLPAQIVHAARLLREHPVTQATARTSPDLLLTALTEPTTTLHTRALHWLQAGLYLWRPGPDDAALARTLFTVTAPFALVPPPSDNLSDRQLLDTRLTTALHTCLSLDPAAMPNSRRC
;
A
#
# COMPACT_ATOMS: atom_id res chain seq x y z
N MET A 1 -34.71 11.50 21.13
CA MET A 1 -33.62 12.14 20.35
C MET A 1 -32.33 11.47 20.76
N SER A 2 -31.93 10.39 20.06
CA SER A 2 -30.81 9.56 20.50
C SER A 2 -29.49 10.24 20.15
N LEU A 3 -28.76 10.70 21.16
CA LEU A 3 -27.39 11.20 21.03
C LEU A 3 -26.48 10.03 20.68
N HIS A 4 -26.29 9.78 19.38
CA HIS A 4 -25.24 8.88 18.92
C HIS A 4 -23.89 9.56 19.17
N ALA A 5 -23.00 8.90 19.90
CA ALA A 5 -21.64 9.38 20.08
C ALA A 5 -21.02 9.65 18.68
N PRO A 6 -20.24 10.73 18.51
CA PRO A 6 -19.61 11.01 17.24
C PRO A 6 -18.72 9.81 16.83
N PRO A 7 -18.73 9.41 15.55
CA PRO A 7 -17.94 8.27 15.11
C PRO A 7 -16.45 8.53 15.34
N GLY A 8 -15.71 7.50 15.74
CA GLY A 8 -14.26 7.57 15.79
C GLY A 8 -13.66 7.80 14.40
N VAL A 9 -12.49 8.46 14.34
CA VAL A 9 -11.78 8.77 13.08
C VAL A 9 -11.58 7.55 12.19
N GLY A 10 -11.23 6.39 12.79
CA GLY A 10 -11.08 5.14 12.03
C GLY A 10 -12.37 4.67 11.34
N THR A 11 -13.55 4.93 11.92
CA THR A 11 -14.84 4.64 11.27
C THR A 11 -15.06 5.55 10.06
N VAL A 12 -14.72 6.84 10.18
CA VAL A 12 -14.80 7.79 9.06
C VAL A 12 -13.83 7.37 7.95
N TYR A 13 -12.60 6.99 8.26
CA TYR A 13 -11.63 6.55 7.24
C TYR A 13 -12.07 5.29 6.51
N ARG A 14 -12.62 4.28 7.22
CA ARG A 14 -13.20 3.10 6.56
C ARG A 14 -14.36 3.47 5.64
N ALA A 15 -15.23 4.39 6.05
CA ALA A 15 -16.31 4.88 5.21
C ALA A 15 -15.80 5.58 3.94
N VAL A 16 -14.73 6.37 4.06
CA VAL A 16 -14.03 6.97 2.91
C VAL A 16 -13.53 5.89 1.96
N LEU A 17 -12.71 4.96 2.44
CA LEU A 17 -12.13 3.88 1.62
C LEU A 17 -13.21 3.05 0.91
N ALA A 18 -14.28 2.71 1.61
CA ALA A 18 -15.41 1.99 1.01
C ALA A 18 -16.12 2.82 -0.07
N THR A 19 -16.23 4.13 0.11
CA THR A 19 -16.81 5.02 -0.92
C THR A 19 -15.89 5.13 -2.14
N LEU A 20 -14.58 5.23 -1.93
CA LEU A 20 -13.57 5.26 -3.01
C LEU A 20 -13.55 3.94 -3.79
N ALA A 21 -13.71 2.81 -3.12
CA ALA A 21 -13.78 1.49 -3.77
C ALA A 21 -14.98 1.35 -4.71
N GLU A 22 -16.08 2.07 -4.45
CA GLU A 22 -17.28 2.02 -5.29
C GLU A 22 -17.30 3.10 -6.36
N HIS A 23 -16.89 4.33 -6.03
CA HIS A 23 -17.07 5.51 -6.89
C HIS A 23 -15.78 6.03 -7.53
N GLY A 24 -14.62 5.47 -7.15
CA GLY A 24 -13.31 5.97 -7.53
C GLY A 24 -12.88 7.22 -6.75
N PRO A 25 -11.62 7.68 -6.95
CA PRO A 25 -10.99 8.66 -6.07
C PRO A 25 -11.21 10.14 -6.43
N ARG A 26 -11.63 10.47 -7.66
CA ARG A 26 -11.64 11.87 -8.11
C ARG A 26 -12.69 12.74 -7.44
N ARG A 27 -13.91 12.23 -7.29
CA ARG A 27 -15.06 12.97 -6.74
C ARG A 27 -15.98 12.03 -5.94
N PRO A 28 -15.48 11.37 -4.88
CA PRO A 28 -16.31 10.50 -4.07
C PRO A 28 -17.43 11.31 -3.39
N PRO A 29 -18.68 10.80 -3.38
CA PRO A 29 -19.81 11.52 -2.80
C PRO A 29 -19.67 11.67 -1.28
N ILE A 30 -19.44 12.90 -0.80
CA ILE A 30 -19.33 13.21 0.65
C ILE A 30 -20.59 12.82 1.42
N ALA A 31 -21.75 12.90 0.77
CA ALA A 31 -23.01 12.43 1.31
C ALA A 31 -22.96 10.94 1.70
N GLU A 32 -22.35 10.13 0.83
CA GLU A 32 -22.24 8.69 1.01
C GLU A 32 -21.23 8.35 2.10
N ILE A 33 -20.11 9.09 2.17
CA ILE A 33 -19.14 8.98 3.26
C ILE A 33 -19.80 9.26 4.61
N ALA A 34 -20.57 10.36 4.70
CA ALA A 34 -21.29 10.72 5.91
C ALA A 34 -22.29 9.64 6.32
N ARG A 35 -23.07 9.13 5.36
CA ARG A 35 -24.04 8.05 5.57
C ARG A 35 -23.37 6.78 6.10
N ARG A 36 -22.27 6.33 5.48
CA ARG A 36 -21.50 5.13 5.89
C ARG A 36 -20.85 5.29 7.25
N ALA A 37 -20.41 6.49 7.59
CA ALA A 37 -19.82 6.79 8.89
C ALA A 37 -20.89 7.09 9.98
N ALA A 38 -22.18 6.95 9.67
CA ALA A 38 -23.30 7.29 10.56
C ALA A 38 -23.20 8.72 11.12
N THR A 39 -22.86 9.68 10.27
CA THR A 39 -22.67 11.10 10.63
C THR A 39 -23.29 12.04 9.60
N SER A 40 -23.17 13.35 9.83
CA SER A 40 -23.65 14.39 8.91
C SER A 40 -22.53 14.96 8.05
N ARG A 41 -22.87 15.54 6.90
CA ARG A 41 -21.91 16.30 6.07
C ARG A 41 -21.28 17.45 6.86
N GLN A 42 -22.08 18.13 7.67
CA GLN A 42 -21.61 19.23 8.52
C GLN A 42 -20.57 18.78 9.54
N TYR A 43 -20.73 17.59 10.13
CA TYR A 43 -19.71 17.00 10.98
C TYR A 43 -18.41 16.77 10.21
N LEU A 44 -18.46 16.21 9.00
CA LEU A 44 -17.26 16.00 8.19
C LEU A 44 -16.57 17.34 7.87
N TYR A 45 -17.30 18.34 7.39
CA TYR A 45 -16.72 19.65 7.05
C TYR A 45 -16.15 20.39 8.28
N ARG A 46 -16.72 20.18 9.47
CA ARG A 46 -16.23 20.78 10.71
C ARG A 46 -14.91 20.15 11.18
N ASN A 47 -14.73 18.84 10.98
CA ASN A 47 -13.54 18.12 11.45
C ASN A 47 -12.44 18.03 10.39
N TRP A 48 -12.80 18.12 9.10
CA TRP A 48 -11.87 18.17 7.97
C TRP A 48 -12.22 19.35 7.07
N PRO A 49 -11.37 20.38 7.02
CA PRO A 49 -11.65 21.60 6.26
C PRO A 49 -11.66 21.36 4.74
N ASP A 50 -11.03 20.28 4.28
CA ASP A 50 -10.96 19.87 2.87
C ASP A 50 -11.27 18.38 2.74
N SER A 51 -12.15 18.04 1.79
CA SER A 51 -12.47 16.65 1.46
C SER A 51 -11.27 15.90 0.90
N ARG A 52 -10.36 16.59 0.17
CA ARG A 52 -9.12 15.99 -0.32
C ARG A 52 -8.20 15.62 0.84
N LEU A 53 -8.11 16.48 1.85
CA LEU A 53 -7.33 16.18 3.06
C LEU A 53 -7.91 14.98 3.83
N LEU A 54 -9.23 14.88 3.95
CA LEU A 54 -9.89 13.70 4.54
C LEU A 54 -9.53 12.42 3.78
N ILE A 55 -9.64 12.44 2.45
CA ILE A 55 -9.31 11.30 1.59
C ILE A 55 -7.85 10.92 1.73
N GLN A 56 -6.95 11.90 1.63
CA GLN A 56 -5.52 11.71 1.80
C GLN A 56 -5.21 11.05 3.15
N LYS A 57 -5.77 11.55 4.26
CA LYS A 57 -5.53 10.99 5.59
C LYS A 57 -6.09 9.58 5.75
N ALA A 58 -7.23 9.27 5.14
CA ALA A 58 -7.77 7.92 5.12
C ALA A 58 -6.85 6.95 4.35
N CYS A 59 -6.37 7.35 3.16
CA CYS A 59 -5.44 6.54 2.36
C CYS A 59 -4.08 6.37 3.06
N GLU A 60 -3.56 7.44 3.69
CA GLU A 60 -2.35 7.41 4.48
C GLU A 60 -2.44 6.41 5.64
N SER A 61 -3.52 6.48 6.42
CA SER A 61 -3.76 5.55 7.53
C SER A 61 -3.93 4.11 7.07
N GLU A 62 -4.55 3.89 5.90
CA GLU A 62 -4.72 2.56 5.36
C GLU A 62 -3.42 1.98 4.82
N LEU A 63 -2.60 2.81 4.16
CA LEU A 63 -1.28 2.40 3.70
C LEU A 63 -0.43 1.93 4.89
N ASP A 64 -0.36 2.69 5.99
CA ASP A 64 0.36 2.27 7.19
C ASP A 64 -0.14 0.92 7.69
N ARG A 65 -1.47 0.73 7.78
CA ARG A 65 -2.07 -0.54 8.20
C ARG A 65 -1.66 -1.71 7.30
N LEU A 66 -1.67 -1.53 5.99
CA LEU A 66 -1.28 -2.57 5.04
C LEU A 66 0.23 -2.90 5.14
N LEU A 67 1.06 -1.87 5.32
CA LEU A 67 2.50 -2.03 5.48
C LEU A 67 2.87 -2.69 6.82
N ASP A 68 2.13 -2.42 7.89
CA ASP A 68 2.27 -3.11 9.18
C ASP A 68 1.93 -4.60 9.07
N VAL A 69 0.80 -4.93 8.42
CA VAL A 69 0.41 -6.32 8.14
C VAL A 69 1.49 -7.02 7.33
N ALA A 70 2.04 -6.35 6.31
CA ALA A 70 3.14 -6.89 5.52
C ALA A 70 4.43 -7.08 6.31
N GLY A 71 4.79 -6.16 7.20
CA GLY A 71 5.96 -6.27 8.07
C GLY A 71 5.92 -7.48 9.00
N CYS A 72 4.73 -7.93 9.41
CA CYS A 72 4.55 -9.13 10.21
C CYS A 72 4.76 -10.45 9.44
N THR A 73 4.91 -10.40 8.11
CA THR A 73 5.11 -11.59 7.27
C THR A 73 6.54 -12.12 7.36
N GLY A 74 6.71 -13.45 7.22
CA GLY A 74 8.03 -14.07 7.07
C GLY A 74 8.77 -14.35 8.38
N GLY A 75 8.08 -14.34 9.54
CA GLY A 75 8.71 -14.60 10.84
C GLY A 75 9.47 -15.93 10.94
N THR A 76 9.06 -16.94 10.16
CA THR A 76 9.72 -18.26 10.08
C THR A 76 10.81 -18.35 9.01
N LEU A 77 10.91 -17.37 8.12
CA LEU A 77 11.91 -17.36 7.05
C LEU A 77 13.30 -16.97 7.59
N PRO A 78 14.39 -17.44 6.95
CA PRO A 78 15.73 -16.94 7.21
C PRO A 78 15.79 -15.41 7.02
N GLN A 79 16.59 -14.71 7.82
CA GLN A 79 16.72 -13.25 7.81
C GLN A 79 16.88 -12.65 6.38
N PRO A 80 17.71 -13.21 5.48
CA PRO A 80 17.86 -12.66 4.13
C PRO A 80 16.57 -12.66 3.30
N CYS A 81 15.66 -13.61 3.57
CA CYS A 81 14.42 -13.84 2.83
C CYS A 81 13.24 -13.02 3.37
N ARG A 82 13.35 -12.47 4.59
CA ARG A 82 12.23 -11.78 5.25
C ARG A 82 11.82 -10.52 4.51
N LEU A 83 12.78 -9.64 4.22
CA LEU A 83 12.50 -8.37 3.56
C LEU A 83 11.87 -8.56 2.16
N PRO A 84 12.40 -9.40 1.25
CA PRO A 84 11.72 -9.70 0.00
C PRO A 84 10.28 -10.20 0.19
N ALA A 85 10.05 -11.13 1.13
CA ALA A 85 8.73 -11.67 1.39
C ALA A 85 7.74 -10.61 1.91
N GLN A 86 8.20 -9.71 2.78
CA GLN A 86 7.41 -8.58 3.28
C GLN A 86 7.05 -7.61 2.15
N ILE A 87 8.01 -7.25 1.28
CA ILE A 87 7.77 -6.36 0.13
C ILE A 87 6.78 -6.99 -0.86
N VAL A 88 6.93 -8.27 -1.17
CA VAL A 88 5.98 -9.00 -2.05
C VAL A 88 4.58 -9.02 -1.43
N HIS A 89 4.48 -9.26 -0.13
CA HIS A 89 3.19 -9.23 0.56
C HIS A 89 2.55 -7.84 0.54
N ALA A 90 3.32 -6.77 0.79
CA ALA A 90 2.85 -5.40 0.68
C ALA A 90 2.33 -5.07 -0.72
N ALA A 91 3.09 -5.47 -1.76
CA ALA A 91 2.68 -5.29 -3.16
C ALA A 91 1.37 -6.02 -3.47
N ARG A 92 1.22 -7.27 -3.01
CA ARG A 92 -0.02 -8.04 -3.15
C ARG A 92 -1.20 -7.35 -2.48
N LEU A 93 -1.04 -6.96 -1.21
CA LEU A 93 -2.08 -6.27 -0.44
C LEU A 93 -2.54 -4.99 -1.13
N LEU A 94 -1.61 -4.17 -1.62
CA LEU A 94 -1.93 -2.94 -2.34
C LEU A 94 -2.62 -3.20 -3.66
N ARG A 95 -2.13 -4.19 -4.43
CA ARG A 95 -2.70 -4.57 -5.73
C ARG A 95 -4.13 -5.11 -5.59
N GLU A 96 -4.39 -5.89 -4.56
CA GLU A 96 -5.70 -6.48 -4.28
C GLU A 96 -6.64 -5.53 -3.54
N HIS A 97 -6.15 -4.39 -3.05
CA HIS A 97 -6.95 -3.45 -2.30
C HIS A 97 -8.10 -2.87 -3.17
N PRO A 98 -9.36 -2.85 -2.67
CA PRO A 98 -10.52 -2.40 -3.46
C PRO A 98 -10.38 -0.98 -4.02
N VAL A 99 -9.71 -0.07 -3.32
CA VAL A 99 -9.46 1.31 -3.82
C VAL A 99 -8.49 1.31 -4.99
N THR A 100 -7.45 0.47 -4.97
CA THR A 100 -6.50 0.34 -6.09
C THR A 100 -7.22 -0.20 -7.32
N GLN A 101 -8.03 -1.25 -7.14
CA GLN A 101 -8.85 -1.84 -8.20
C GLN A 101 -9.85 -0.85 -8.80
N ALA A 102 -10.55 -0.10 -7.94
CA ALA A 102 -11.46 0.96 -8.38
C ALA A 102 -10.72 2.05 -9.15
N THR A 103 -9.56 2.48 -8.64
CA THR A 103 -8.73 3.51 -9.29
C THR A 103 -8.23 3.03 -10.65
N ALA A 104 -7.78 1.78 -10.77
CA ALA A 104 -7.36 1.21 -12.06
C ALA A 104 -8.50 1.22 -13.09
N ARG A 105 -9.73 0.97 -12.66
CA ARG A 105 -10.92 0.98 -13.52
C ARG A 105 -11.38 2.38 -13.89
N THR A 106 -11.40 3.33 -12.95
CA THR A 106 -12.06 4.63 -13.12
C THR A 106 -11.11 5.79 -13.38
N SER A 107 -9.84 5.66 -13.00
CA SER A 107 -8.84 6.74 -13.05
C SER A 107 -7.41 6.16 -13.17
N PRO A 108 -7.14 5.34 -14.20
CA PRO A 108 -5.84 4.67 -14.37
C PRO A 108 -4.68 5.65 -14.50
N ASP A 109 -4.94 6.87 -14.96
CA ASP A 109 -3.94 7.93 -15.06
C ASP A 109 -3.35 8.32 -13.70
N LEU A 110 -4.11 8.20 -12.61
CA LEU A 110 -3.59 8.45 -11.26
C LEU A 110 -2.55 7.41 -10.83
N LEU A 111 -2.71 6.15 -11.25
CA LEU A 111 -1.74 5.09 -10.99
C LEU A 111 -0.50 5.30 -11.85
N LEU A 112 -0.68 5.72 -13.11
CA LEU A 112 0.44 6.09 -13.97
C LEU A 112 1.25 7.23 -13.35
N THR A 113 0.60 8.31 -12.90
CA THR A 113 1.28 9.41 -12.20
C THR A 113 1.97 8.93 -10.93
N ALA A 114 1.37 8.04 -10.14
CA ALA A 114 2.01 7.47 -8.95
C ALA A 114 3.31 6.71 -9.29
N LEU A 115 3.37 6.04 -10.45
CA LEU A 115 4.57 5.34 -10.93
C LEU A 115 5.63 6.29 -11.48
N THR A 116 5.24 7.33 -12.22
CA THR A 116 6.18 8.23 -12.91
C THR A 116 6.63 9.41 -12.07
N GLU A 117 5.82 9.86 -11.11
CA GLU A 117 6.06 11.03 -10.27
C GLU A 117 5.81 10.71 -8.79
N PRO A 118 6.72 9.95 -8.14
CA PRO A 118 6.52 9.45 -6.78
C PRO A 118 6.76 10.53 -5.70
N THR A 119 5.93 11.58 -5.69
CA THR A 119 6.10 12.79 -4.85
C THR A 119 5.06 12.96 -3.74
N THR A 120 3.96 12.20 -3.79
CA THR A 120 2.91 12.22 -2.76
C THR A 120 3.38 11.71 -1.37
N THR A 121 2.60 12.04 -0.33
CA THR A 121 2.84 11.55 1.04
C THR A 121 2.73 10.03 1.18
N LEU A 122 1.95 9.37 0.31
CA LEU A 122 1.90 7.90 0.25
C LEU A 122 3.26 7.33 -0.19
N HIS A 123 3.92 7.97 -1.15
CA HIS A 123 5.26 7.57 -1.58
C HIS A 123 6.28 7.78 -0.46
N THR A 124 6.23 8.92 0.23
CA THR A 124 7.11 9.18 1.38
C THR A 124 6.97 8.09 2.46
N ARG A 125 5.74 7.68 2.77
CA ARG A 125 5.47 6.61 3.76
C ARG A 125 5.98 5.24 3.29
N ALA A 126 5.72 4.88 2.03
CA ALA A 126 6.21 3.63 1.46
C ALA A 126 7.75 3.58 1.43
N LEU A 127 8.41 4.68 1.06
CA LEU A 127 9.88 4.79 1.09
C LEU A 127 10.42 4.69 2.51
N HIS A 128 9.79 5.36 3.48
CA HIS A 128 10.19 5.26 4.89
C HIS A 128 10.09 3.82 5.41
N TRP A 129 9.00 3.12 5.07
CA TRP A 129 8.84 1.71 5.44
C TRP A 129 9.91 0.82 4.81
N LEU A 130 10.26 1.05 3.54
CA LEU A 130 11.36 0.32 2.87
C LEU A 130 12.71 0.60 3.53
N GLN A 131 13.00 1.86 3.90
CA GLN A 131 14.22 2.23 4.62
C GLN A 131 14.31 1.55 5.98
N ALA A 132 13.21 1.52 6.73
CA ALA A 132 13.15 0.82 8.02
C ALA A 132 13.37 -0.69 7.86
N GLY A 133 12.74 -1.31 6.87
CA GLY A 133 12.94 -2.73 6.55
C GLY A 133 14.39 -3.05 6.13
N LEU A 134 15.00 -2.18 5.33
CA LEU A 134 16.41 -2.29 4.93
C LEU A 134 17.35 -2.17 6.13
N TYR A 135 17.11 -1.23 7.04
CA TYR A 135 17.90 -1.07 8.26
C TYR A 135 17.85 -2.33 9.14
N LEU A 136 16.68 -2.93 9.30
CA LEU A 136 16.52 -4.19 10.05
C LEU A 136 17.15 -5.39 9.34
N TRP A 137 17.13 -5.39 8.01
CA TRP A 137 17.72 -6.45 7.19
C TRP A 137 19.25 -6.40 7.19
N ARG A 138 19.83 -5.20 7.01
CA ARG A 138 21.27 -4.90 7.06
C ARG A 138 21.50 -3.57 7.78
N PRO A 139 21.79 -3.60 9.09
CA PRO A 139 22.12 -2.38 9.83
C PRO A 139 23.35 -1.70 9.22
N GLY A 140 23.25 -0.39 9.00
CA GLY A 140 24.29 0.38 8.30
C GLY A 140 23.84 1.82 8.02
N PRO A 141 24.62 2.58 7.23
CA PRO A 141 24.21 3.91 6.79
C PRO A 141 22.89 3.84 6.01
N ASP A 142 22.13 4.95 6.00
CA ASP A 142 20.85 5.03 5.30
C ASP A 142 21.02 4.72 3.81
N ASP A 143 20.43 3.60 3.38
CA ASP A 143 20.49 3.10 2.01
C ASP A 143 19.32 3.67 1.18
N ALA A 144 19.12 4.99 1.25
CA ALA A 144 18.02 5.69 0.60
C ALA A 144 17.98 5.47 -0.93
N ALA A 145 19.15 5.27 -1.55
CA ALA A 145 19.24 4.92 -2.97
C ALA A 145 18.64 3.53 -3.25
N LEU A 146 19.00 2.53 -2.45
CA LEU A 146 18.45 1.18 -2.56
C LEU A 146 16.96 1.17 -2.23
N ALA A 147 16.50 1.90 -1.22
CA ALA A 147 15.07 2.03 -0.91
C ALA A 147 14.27 2.58 -2.11
N ARG A 148 14.80 3.61 -2.81
CA ARG A 148 14.22 4.12 -4.05
C ARG A 148 14.23 3.08 -5.16
N THR A 149 15.32 2.33 -5.35
CA THR A 149 15.38 1.24 -6.33
C THR A 149 14.32 0.17 -6.05
N LEU A 150 14.19 -0.28 -4.79
CA LEU A 150 13.18 -1.25 -4.39
C LEU A 150 11.76 -0.71 -4.62
N PHE A 151 11.50 0.56 -4.30
CA PHE A 151 10.24 1.21 -4.60
C PHE A 151 9.94 1.19 -6.10
N THR A 152 10.89 1.62 -6.94
CA THR A 152 10.72 1.65 -8.41
C THR A 152 10.46 0.26 -8.99
N VAL A 153 11.13 -0.77 -8.48
CA VAL A 153 10.91 -2.17 -8.92
C VAL A 153 9.56 -2.70 -8.44
N THR A 154 9.14 -2.34 -7.23
CA THR A 154 7.93 -2.90 -6.59
C THR A 154 6.64 -2.20 -7.02
N ALA A 155 6.68 -0.89 -7.22
CA ALA A 155 5.49 -0.07 -7.43
C ALA A 155 4.62 -0.55 -8.62
N PRO A 156 5.18 -0.96 -9.78
CA PRO A 156 4.37 -1.52 -10.87
C PRO A 156 3.59 -2.78 -10.45
N PHE A 157 4.20 -3.66 -9.65
CA PHE A 157 3.54 -4.87 -9.15
C PHE A 157 2.51 -4.60 -8.06
N ALA A 158 2.60 -3.46 -7.39
CA ALA A 158 1.68 -3.03 -6.33
C ALA A 158 0.49 -2.22 -6.85
N LEU A 159 0.69 -1.44 -7.92
CA LEU A 159 -0.29 -0.47 -8.40
C LEU A 159 -1.00 -0.91 -9.69
N VAL A 160 -0.45 -1.85 -10.45
CA VAL A 160 -1.07 -2.32 -11.70
C VAL A 160 -1.72 -3.69 -11.46
N PRO A 161 -3.05 -3.75 -11.29
CA PRO A 161 -3.73 -5.04 -11.19
C PRO A 161 -3.68 -5.80 -12.52
N PRO A 162 -3.65 -7.15 -12.48
CA PRO A 162 -3.63 -7.94 -13.70
C PRO A 162 -4.95 -7.76 -14.50
N PRO A 163 -4.89 -7.90 -15.83
CA PRO A 163 -6.08 -7.78 -16.67
C PRO A 163 -7.10 -8.92 -16.45
N SER A 164 -6.63 -10.06 -15.93
CA SER A 164 -7.43 -11.23 -15.62
C SER A 164 -7.33 -11.55 -14.13
N ASP A 165 -8.43 -12.02 -13.54
CA ASP A 165 -8.49 -12.28 -12.10
C ASP A 165 -8.09 -13.72 -11.72
N ASN A 166 -7.37 -14.41 -12.61
CA ASN A 166 -7.00 -15.79 -12.37
C ASN A 166 -5.86 -15.89 -11.32
N LEU A 167 -5.86 -16.97 -10.53
CA LEU A 167 -4.89 -17.16 -9.45
C LEU A 167 -3.45 -17.33 -9.97
N SER A 168 -3.27 -17.93 -11.16
CA SER A 168 -1.96 -18.16 -11.76
C SER A 168 -1.25 -16.85 -12.14
N ASP A 169 -1.97 -15.85 -12.66
CA ASP A 169 -1.43 -14.56 -13.03
C ASP A 169 -0.96 -13.80 -11.79
N ARG A 170 -1.77 -13.86 -10.72
CA ARG A 170 -1.41 -13.25 -9.42
C ARG A 170 -0.15 -13.88 -8.83
N GLN A 171 -0.04 -15.22 -8.87
CA GLN A 171 1.15 -15.94 -8.42
C GLN A 171 2.37 -15.60 -9.28
N LEU A 172 2.21 -15.50 -10.61
CA LEU A 172 3.28 -15.14 -11.53
C LEU A 172 3.84 -13.74 -11.22
N LEU A 173 2.99 -12.76 -10.90
CA LEU A 173 3.43 -11.42 -10.51
C LEU A 173 4.29 -11.46 -9.24
N ASP A 174 3.88 -12.24 -8.25
CA ASP A 174 4.63 -12.38 -6.99
C ASP A 174 5.98 -13.06 -7.23
N THR A 175 6.02 -14.15 -8.02
CA THR A 175 7.28 -14.80 -8.41
C THR A 175 8.22 -13.86 -9.15
N ARG A 176 7.71 -13.08 -10.10
CA ARG A 176 8.53 -12.11 -10.85
C ARG A 176 9.08 -11.01 -9.95
N LEU A 177 8.27 -10.50 -9.02
CA LEU A 177 8.72 -9.51 -8.04
C LEU A 177 9.76 -10.10 -7.10
N THR A 178 9.56 -11.32 -6.58
CA THR A 178 10.56 -12.01 -5.74
C THR A 178 11.91 -12.12 -6.45
N THR A 179 11.92 -12.56 -7.71
CA THR A 179 13.16 -12.66 -8.50
C THR A 179 13.85 -11.30 -8.66
N ALA A 180 13.08 -10.25 -8.99
CA ALA A 180 13.65 -8.91 -9.14
C ALA A 180 14.24 -8.37 -7.83
N LEU A 181 13.56 -8.59 -6.71
CA LEU A 181 14.05 -8.18 -5.39
C LEU A 181 15.32 -8.95 -4.98
N HIS A 182 15.39 -10.25 -5.28
CA HIS A 182 16.60 -11.02 -5.04
C HIS A 182 17.79 -10.46 -5.83
N THR A 183 17.58 -10.09 -7.10
CA THR A 183 18.62 -9.44 -7.90
C THR A 183 19.03 -8.08 -7.29
N CYS A 184 18.08 -7.22 -6.93
CA CYS A 184 18.37 -5.91 -6.33
C CYS A 184 19.13 -6.01 -5.00
N LEU A 185 18.85 -7.04 -4.20
CA LEU A 185 19.46 -7.27 -2.90
C LEU A 185 20.72 -8.16 -2.98
N SER A 186 21.15 -8.53 -4.19
CA SER A 186 22.26 -9.47 -4.44
C SER A 186 22.13 -10.78 -3.67
N LEU A 187 20.88 -11.25 -3.52
CA LEU A 187 20.54 -12.53 -2.93
C LEU A 187 20.66 -13.63 -4.00
N ASP A 188 21.89 -13.86 -4.48
CA ASP A 188 22.12 -14.89 -5.50
C ASP A 188 21.92 -16.30 -4.89
N PRO A 189 20.95 -17.11 -5.38
CA PRO A 189 20.73 -18.46 -4.88
C PRO A 189 21.93 -19.40 -5.06
N ALA A 190 22.85 -19.10 -6.01
CA ALA A 190 24.07 -19.86 -6.21
C ALA A 190 25.14 -19.59 -5.13
N ALA A 191 25.13 -18.39 -4.53
CA ALA A 191 26.11 -17.97 -3.52
C ALA A 191 25.63 -18.20 -2.07
N MET A 192 24.40 -18.67 -1.87
CA MET A 192 23.82 -18.85 -0.54
C MET A 192 24.01 -20.26 0.03
N PRO A 193 24.46 -20.40 1.30
CA PRO A 193 24.40 -21.67 2.00
C PRO A 193 22.93 -22.12 2.14
N ASN A 194 22.67 -23.44 2.14
CA ASN A 194 21.31 -24.01 2.18
C ASN A 194 20.40 -23.44 3.28
N SER A 195 20.96 -22.97 4.39
CA SER A 195 20.23 -22.33 5.50
C SER A 195 19.72 -20.90 5.21
N ARG A 196 20.03 -20.34 4.04
CA ARG A 196 19.67 -18.98 3.62
C ARG A 196 18.91 -18.93 2.30
N ARG A 197 18.67 -20.08 1.65
CA ARG A 197 17.90 -20.13 0.41
C ARG A 197 16.44 -19.78 0.68
N CYS A 198 15.96 -18.83 -0.09
CA CYS A 198 14.56 -18.59 -0.40
C CYS A 198 14.32 -19.20 -1.79
#